data_AF-A0A9W4I4F2-F1
#
_entry.id   AF-A0A9W4I4F2-F1
#
_cell.length_a   1.000
_cell.length_b   1.000
_cell.length_c   1.000
_cell.angle_alpha   90.00
_cell.angle_beta   90.00
_cell.angle_gamma   90.00
#
_symmetry.space_group_name_H-M   'P 1'
#
loop_
_entity.id
_entity.type
_entity.pdbx_description
1 polymer ?
#
loop_
_entity_poly.entity_id
_entity_poly.type
_entity_poly.pdbx_seq_one_letter_code
_entity_poly.pdbx_strand_id
1 'polypeptide(L)'
;FCSGAIEILQTVINRQTMDAVWMQNPSHVKELGDLNYELADKYSWIGQFDTAIPLYSASLRQAPKELKRIWINFYYYLKDNQEAEIISLKEISNIDNGKHLIEAMLKEKDYTHLYVFGSDVHTAAIRTKQFHVCDRLYEPVIRHVEKTGDYGILCILQFLYGNSLRHEHNLREKTIKLWESSLSNYLAFHDSDSKLDLLDGLIDNLAPIYLQRILVATADSDSKAMADNLSKLSGISPEGVVTSELEFPPQLWLTRYYHLIGDDTKARETMRSLAQVVIELLSDEDESNDGFAFNKARRIFASIGDDQNTLTALAWETRDYRSDDGRDSRFMRLKCYGGCSRPWEVPSEMLICKHCLGVRLDDGCMAALKEIELPKNQCKPYHEFIKVSKWDEEWLQSIPKEMVPWGDQTITLDQWKQEIREVYLD
;
A
#
# COMPACT_ATOMS: atom_id res chain seq x y z
N PHE A 1 -1.07 36.07 10.66
CA PHE A 1 -0.18 36.10 9.48
C PHE A 1 -0.89 35.71 8.18
N CYS A 2 -1.73 34.66 8.14
CA CYS A 2 -2.42 34.27 6.90
C CYS A 2 -3.47 35.28 6.36
N SER A 3 -4.21 36.00 7.22
CA SER A 3 -5.29 36.90 6.77
C SER A 3 -4.81 38.04 5.86
N GLY A 4 -3.74 38.75 6.23
CA GLY A 4 -3.20 39.84 5.40
C GLY A 4 -2.62 39.36 4.07
N ALA A 5 -2.05 38.16 4.02
CA ALA A 5 -1.56 37.58 2.77
C ALA A 5 -2.71 37.23 1.81
N ILE A 6 -3.81 36.68 2.34
CA ILE A 6 -5.03 36.36 1.58
C ILE A 6 -5.60 37.63 0.91
N GLU A 7 -5.78 38.72 1.67
CA GLU A 7 -6.33 39.98 1.15
C GLU A 7 -5.48 40.58 0.02
N ILE A 8 -4.16 40.55 0.18
CA ILE A 8 -3.21 41.04 -0.84
C ILE A 8 -3.33 40.20 -2.11
N LEU A 9 -3.25 38.88 -1.97
CA LEU A 9 -3.32 37.95 -3.12
C LEU A 9 -4.66 38.08 -3.84
N GLN A 10 -5.78 38.12 -3.13
CA GLN A 10 -7.10 38.34 -3.74
C GLN A 10 -7.16 39.66 -4.52
N THR A 11 -6.63 40.74 -3.94
CA THR A 11 -6.62 42.06 -4.59
C THR A 11 -5.82 42.01 -5.90
N VAL A 12 -4.63 41.40 -5.88
CA VAL A 12 -3.77 41.27 -7.06
C VAL A 12 -4.43 40.38 -8.13
N ILE A 13 -4.94 39.21 -7.74
CA ILE A 13 -5.60 38.26 -8.63
C ILE A 13 -6.83 38.89 -9.28
N ASN A 14 -7.68 39.58 -8.52
CA ASN A 14 -8.87 40.25 -9.04
C ASN A 14 -8.50 41.33 -10.06
N ARG A 15 -7.49 42.16 -9.75
CA ARG A 15 -7.02 43.20 -10.66
C ARG A 15 -6.49 42.61 -11.97
N GLN A 16 -5.66 41.57 -11.90
CA GLN A 16 -5.04 40.98 -13.09
C GLN A 16 -6.05 40.19 -13.94
N THR A 17 -6.99 39.50 -13.30
CA THR A 17 -8.04 38.76 -14.01
C THR A 17 -8.95 39.70 -14.82
N MET A 18 -9.14 40.95 -14.37
CA MET A 18 -9.93 41.97 -15.07
C MET A 18 -9.16 42.68 -16.21
N ASP A 19 -7.84 42.54 -16.28
CA ASP A 19 -7.03 43.18 -17.31
C ASP A 19 -6.93 42.29 -18.55
N ALA A 20 -7.88 42.47 -19.47
CA ALA A 20 -7.99 41.69 -20.70
C ALA A 20 -6.77 41.83 -21.63
N VAL A 21 -6.01 42.94 -21.55
CA VAL A 21 -4.80 43.13 -22.35
C VAL A 21 -3.64 42.38 -21.73
N TRP A 22 -3.50 42.45 -20.41
CA TRP A 22 -2.48 41.71 -19.67
C TRP A 22 -2.62 40.19 -19.85
N MET A 23 -3.86 39.68 -19.83
CA MET A 23 -4.19 38.26 -20.01
C MET A 23 -3.92 37.70 -21.41
N GLN A 24 -3.62 38.53 -22.42
CA GLN A 24 -3.25 38.04 -23.75
C GLN A 24 -1.85 37.42 -23.79
N ASN A 25 -1.00 37.72 -22.82
CA ASN A 25 0.36 37.16 -22.76
C ASN A 25 0.35 35.82 -22.00
N PRO A 26 0.76 34.70 -22.61
CA PRO A 26 0.82 33.40 -21.95
C PRO A 26 1.70 33.35 -20.69
N SER A 27 2.76 34.17 -20.59
CA SER A 27 3.60 34.22 -19.38
C SER A 27 2.85 34.80 -18.19
N HIS A 28 2.02 35.82 -18.43
CA HIS A 28 1.16 36.43 -17.43
C HIS A 28 0.08 35.47 -16.94
N VAL A 29 -0.53 34.70 -17.85
CA VAL A 29 -1.47 33.63 -17.46
C VAL A 29 -0.79 32.62 -16.54
N LYS A 30 0.48 32.26 -16.81
CA LYS A 30 1.27 31.40 -15.92
C LYS A 30 1.46 32.03 -14.53
N GLU A 31 1.89 33.29 -14.48
CA GLU A 31 2.08 34.03 -13.22
C GLU A 31 0.79 34.13 -12.41
N LEU A 32 -0.36 34.33 -13.07
CA LEU A 32 -1.66 34.29 -12.41
C LEU A 32 -1.96 32.90 -11.83
N GLY A 33 -1.54 31.84 -12.51
CA GLY A 33 -1.58 30.48 -11.98
C GLY A 33 -0.76 30.32 -10.71
N ASP A 34 0.42 30.93 -10.64
CA ASP A 34 1.28 30.93 -9.45
C ASP A 34 0.62 31.65 -8.28
N LEU A 35 0.00 32.81 -8.53
CA LEU A 35 -0.74 33.56 -7.53
C LEU A 35 -1.97 32.80 -7.01
N ASN A 36 -2.73 32.17 -7.92
CA ASN A 36 -3.88 31.34 -7.55
C ASN A 36 -3.47 30.15 -6.69
N TYR A 37 -2.33 29.52 -6.98
CA TYR A 37 -1.78 28.45 -6.17
C TYR A 37 -1.43 28.93 -4.76
N GLU A 38 -0.70 30.04 -4.64
CA GLU A 38 -0.33 30.60 -3.34
C GLU A 38 -1.57 30.98 -2.52
N LEU A 39 -2.58 31.58 -3.14
CA LEU A 39 -3.83 31.93 -2.46
C LEU A 39 -4.58 30.67 -1.99
N ALA A 40 -4.65 29.64 -2.85
CA ALA A 40 -5.27 28.37 -2.52
C ALA A 40 -4.57 27.70 -1.32
N ASP A 41 -3.23 27.69 -1.29
CA ASP A 41 -2.45 27.20 -0.17
C ASP A 41 -2.80 27.94 1.12
N LYS A 42 -2.87 29.28 1.11
CA LYS A 42 -3.25 30.04 2.32
C LYS A 42 -4.67 29.72 2.80
N TYR A 43 -5.61 29.50 1.89
CA TYR A 43 -6.97 29.06 2.26
C TYR A 43 -6.99 27.64 2.83
N SER A 44 -6.22 26.72 2.24
CA SER A 44 -6.05 25.35 2.73
C SER A 44 -5.50 25.34 4.17
N TRP A 45 -4.47 26.14 4.44
CA TRP A 45 -3.87 26.27 5.78
C TRP A 45 -4.83 26.72 6.88
N ILE A 46 -5.92 27.42 6.52
CA ILE A 46 -6.95 27.86 7.47
C ILE A 46 -8.23 27.03 7.40
N GLY A 47 -8.20 25.89 6.70
CA GLY A 47 -9.33 24.95 6.57
C GLY A 47 -10.47 25.42 5.67
N GLN A 48 -10.27 26.47 4.86
CA GLN A 48 -11.30 26.99 3.94
C GLN A 48 -11.22 26.28 2.58
N PHE A 49 -11.41 24.96 2.59
CA PHE A 49 -11.24 24.12 1.41
C PHE A 49 -12.18 24.49 0.27
N ASP A 50 -13.45 24.81 0.53
CA ASP A 50 -14.42 25.22 -0.50
C ASP A 50 -13.94 26.41 -1.35
N THR A 51 -13.10 27.27 -0.77
CA THR A 51 -12.48 28.41 -1.48
C THR A 51 -11.14 28.05 -2.10
N ALA A 52 -10.32 27.24 -1.42
CA ALA A 52 -9.03 26.79 -1.94
C ALA A 52 -9.19 25.95 -3.22
N ILE A 53 -10.20 25.09 -3.26
CA ILE A 53 -10.42 24.10 -4.31
C ILE A 53 -10.54 24.75 -5.70
N PRO A 54 -11.46 25.70 -5.97
CA PRO A 54 -11.54 26.34 -7.29
C PRO A 54 -10.27 27.08 -7.70
N LEU A 55 -9.50 27.61 -6.74
CA LEU A 55 -8.26 28.34 -7.00
C LEU A 55 -7.11 27.41 -7.41
N TYR A 56 -6.99 26.24 -6.76
CA TYR A 56 -6.06 25.20 -7.18
C TYR A 56 -6.38 24.70 -8.59
N SER A 57 -7.66 24.49 -8.90
CA SER A 57 -8.12 24.12 -10.24
C SER A 57 -7.82 25.20 -11.29
N ALA A 58 -8.06 26.48 -10.95
CA ALA A 58 -7.72 27.61 -11.82
C ALA A 58 -6.21 27.69 -12.07
N SER A 59 -5.40 27.57 -11.01
CA SER A 59 -3.93 27.49 -11.10
C SER A 59 -3.49 26.39 -12.05
N LEU A 60 -4.06 25.18 -11.92
CA LEU A 60 -3.67 24.05 -12.76
C LEU A 60 -4.02 24.28 -14.24
N ARG A 61 -5.18 24.89 -14.53
CA ARG A 61 -5.53 25.27 -15.91
C ARG A 61 -4.62 26.34 -16.50
N GLN A 62 -4.14 27.26 -15.66
CA GLN A 62 -3.30 28.40 -16.05
C GLN A 62 -1.81 28.05 -16.17
N ALA A 63 -1.31 27.14 -15.32
CA ALA A 63 0.08 26.74 -15.22
C ALA A 63 0.24 25.22 -15.01
N PRO A 64 -0.17 24.38 -15.99
CA PRO A 64 -0.30 22.93 -15.82
C PRO A 64 1.03 22.16 -15.67
N LYS A 65 2.18 22.80 -15.88
CA LYS A 65 3.51 22.16 -15.87
C LYS A 65 4.17 22.08 -14.49
N GLU A 66 3.58 22.71 -13.46
CA GLU A 66 4.16 22.76 -12.12
C GLU A 66 3.73 21.53 -11.29
N LEU A 67 4.52 20.47 -11.40
CA LEU A 67 4.35 19.16 -10.76
C LEU A 67 3.86 19.21 -9.31
N LYS A 68 4.55 19.99 -8.49
CA LYS A 68 4.27 20.13 -7.05
C LYS A 68 2.83 20.55 -6.79
N ARG A 69 2.21 21.28 -7.72
CA ARG A 69 0.81 21.71 -7.59
C ARG A 69 -0.14 20.56 -7.74
N ILE A 70 0.11 19.63 -8.68
CA ILE A 70 -0.70 18.42 -8.83
C ILE A 70 -0.61 17.60 -7.53
N TRP A 71 0.60 17.41 -7.01
CA TRP A 71 0.87 16.61 -5.81
C TRP A 71 0.24 17.16 -4.53
N ILE A 72 0.48 18.44 -4.25
CA ILE A 72 0.00 19.12 -3.04
C ILE A 72 -1.52 19.26 -3.07
N ASN A 73 -2.08 19.46 -4.26
CA ASN A 73 -3.52 19.36 -4.47
C ASN A 73 -4.02 18.02 -3.96
N PHE A 74 -3.56 16.89 -4.50
CA PHE A 74 -4.04 15.56 -4.07
C PHE A 74 -3.97 15.37 -2.55
N TYR A 75 -2.85 15.72 -1.94
CA TYR A 75 -2.67 15.59 -0.49
C TYR A 75 -3.69 16.38 0.34
N TYR A 76 -3.96 17.65 -0.01
CA TYR A 76 -4.94 18.47 0.72
C TYR A 76 -6.39 18.19 0.32
N TYR A 77 -6.65 17.80 -0.93
CA TYR A 77 -7.99 17.42 -1.41
C TYR A 77 -8.54 16.16 -0.73
N LEU A 78 -7.68 15.22 -0.35
CA LEU A 78 -8.07 13.88 0.12
C LEU A 78 -8.12 13.72 1.65
N LYS A 79 -7.55 14.68 2.38
CA LYS A 79 -7.34 14.51 3.83
C LYS A 79 -8.65 14.54 4.62
N ASP A 80 -9.64 15.37 4.25
CA ASP A 80 -10.82 15.60 5.10
C ASP A 80 -12.17 15.85 4.38
N ASN A 81 -12.27 15.84 3.04
CA ASN A 81 -13.54 16.16 2.35
C ASN A 81 -13.81 15.31 1.09
N GLN A 82 -14.81 14.42 1.17
CA GLN A 82 -15.19 13.48 0.11
C GLN A 82 -15.67 14.16 -1.20
N GLU A 83 -16.29 15.34 -1.13
CA GLU A 83 -16.78 16.05 -2.32
C GLU A 83 -15.62 16.68 -3.11
N ALA A 84 -14.58 17.11 -2.40
CA ALA A 84 -13.37 17.69 -2.97
C ALA A 84 -12.58 16.66 -3.82
N GLU A 85 -12.60 15.39 -3.44
CA GLU A 85 -11.95 14.29 -4.16
C GLU A 85 -12.55 14.03 -5.55
N ILE A 86 -13.88 14.10 -5.64
CA ILE A 86 -14.66 13.87 -6.87
C ILE A 86 -14.34 14.91 -7.94
N ILE A 87 -14.24 16.18 -7.51
CA ILE A 87 -14.03 17.31 -8.39
C ILE A 87 -12.60 17.26 -8.95
N SER A 88 -11.61 17.01 -8.10
CA SER A 88 -10.19 17.00 -8.48
C SER A 88 -9.84 15.91 -9.47
N LEU A 89 -10.30 14.68 -9.26
CA LEU A 89 -10.03 13.58 -10.20
C LEU A 89 -10.59 13.86 -11.60
N LYS A 90 -11.83 14.37 -11.67
CA LYS A 90 -12.46 14.71 -12.94
C LYS A 90 -11.74 15.85 -13.63
N GLU A 91 -11.51 16.96 -12.93
CA GLU A 91 -10.86 18.14 -13.51
C GLU A 91 -9.45 17.83 -14.01
N ILE A 92 -8.64 17.14 -13.20
CA ILE A 92 -7.28 16.77 -13.57
C ILE A 92 -7.25 15.85 -14.80
N SER A 93 -8.15 14.86 -14.87
CA SER A 93 -8.24 13.98 -16.04
C SER A 93 -8.73 14.67 -17.32
N ASN A 94 -9.40 15.82 -17.18
CA ASN A 94 -9.95 16.59 -18.29
C ASN A 94 -9.03 17.75 -18.75
N ILE A 95 -8.09 18.20 -17.92
CA ILE A 95 -7.15 19.27 -18.28
C ILE A 95 -6.23 18.79 -19.40
N ASP A 96 -6.35 19.41 -20.57
CA ASP A 96 -5.60 19.10 -21.79
C ASP A 96 -5.58 17.59 -22.12
N ASN A 97 -6.71 16.91 -21.89
CA ASN A 97 -6.86 15.45 -22.04
C ASN A 97 -5.77 14.63 -21.29
N GLY A 98 -5.32 15.12 -20.13
CA GLY A 98 -4.30 14.46 -19.31
C GLY A 98 -2.86 14.64 -19.80
N LYS A 99 -2.61 15.40 -20.89
CA LYS A 99 -1.26 15.54 -21.47
C LYS A 99 -0.23 16.08 -20.48
N HIS A 100 -0.57 17.11 -19.71
CA HIS A 100 0.35 17.66 -18.72
C HIS A 100 0.57 16.76 -17.53
N LEU A 101 -0.40 15.90 -17.22
CA LEU A 101 -0.25 14.88 -16.20
C LEU A 101 0.68 13.74 -16.67
N ILE A 102 0.64 13.41 -17.97
CA ILE A 102 1.65 12.54 -18.60
C ILE A 102 3.03 13.18 -18.46
N GLU A 103 3.21 14.42 -18.91
CA GLU A 103 4.47 15.15 -18.75
C GLU A 103 4.92 15.21 -17.28
N ALA A 104 3.95 15.28 -16.36
CA ALA A 104 4.20 15.33 -14.95
C ALA A 104 4.76 14.02 -14.40
N MET A 105 4.02 12.93 -14.59
CA MET A 105 4.42 11.60 -14.13
C MET A 105 5.72 11.11 -14.78
N LEU A 106 6.02 11.56 -16.01
CA LEU A 106 7.29 11.25 -16.68
C LEU A 106 8.50 12.03 -16.12
N LYS A 107 8.27 13.23 -15.61
CA LYS A 107 9.31 14.04 -14.96
C LYS A 107 9.54 13.59 -13.53
N GLU A 108 8.49 13.14 -12.86
CA GLU A 108 8.58 12.55 -11.53
C GLU A 108 9.22 11.16 -11.65
N LYS A 109 10.51 11.07 -11.36
CA LYS A 109 11.26 9.80 -11.39
C LYS A 109 11.36 9.14 -10.01
N ASP A 110 10.85 9.82 -8.98
CA ASP A 110 10.84 9.35 -7.61
C ASP A 110 9.65 8.40 -7.37
N TYR A 111 9.94 7.17 -6.95
CA TYR A 111 8.90 6.18 -6.68
C TYR A 111 8.00 6.58 -5.52
N THR A 112 8.54 7.17 -4.45
CA THR A 112 7.76 7.54 -3.27
C THR A 112 6.68 8.55 -3.64
N HIS A 113 7.03 9.58 -4.41
CA HIS A 113 6.06 10.54 -4.93
C HIS A 113 4.99 9.87 -5.80
N LEU A 114 5.41 9.06 -6.78
CA LEU A 114 4.48 8.32 -7.65
C LEU A 114 3.58 7.36 -6.86
N TYR A 115 4.10 6.71 -5.83
CA TYR A 115 3.36 5.80 -4.98
C TYR A 115 2.29 6.53 -4.18
N VAL A 116 2.64 7.65 -3.54
CA VAL A 116 1.68 8.51 -2.83
C VAL A 116 0.58 8.96 -3.79
N PHE A 117 0.92 9.34 -5.03
CA PHE A 117 -0.07 9.62 -6.07
C PHE A 117 -1.06 8.50 -6.27
N GLY A 118 -0.52 7.29 -6.47
CA GLY A 118 -1.32 6.17 -6.91
C GLY A 118 -2.23 5.74 -5.77
N SER A 119 -1.75 5.82 -4.54
CA SER A 119 -2.54 5.62 -3.32
C SER A 119 -3.69 6.64 -3.22
N ASP A 120 -3.41 7.90 -3.51
CA ASP A 120 -4.37 9.01 -3.49
C ASP A 120 -5.44 8.86 -4.57
N VAL A 121 -5.03 8.63 -5.82
CA VAL A 121 -5.91 8.33 -6.95
C VAL A 121 -6.75 7.09 -6.67
N HIS A 122 -6.14 6.02 -6.14
CA HIS A 122 -6.84 4.80 -5.78
C HIS A 122 -7.91 5.04 -4.71
N THR A 123 -7.56 5.75 -3.65
CA THR A 123 -8.47 6.08 -2.55
C THR A 123 -9.67 6.87 -3.08
N ALA A 124 -9.42 7.88 -3.90
CA ALA A 124 -10.48 8.65 -4.54
C ALA A 124 -11.33 7.75 -5.46
N ALA A 125 -10.72 6.93 -6.33
CA ALA A 125 -11.47 6.04 -7.23
C ALA A 125 -12.42 5.09 -6.48
N ILE A 126 -12.00 4.54 -5.33
CA ILE A 126 -12.85 3.72 -4.45
C ILE A 126 -14.01 4.54 -3.89
N ARG A 127 -13.71 5.68 -3.28
CA ARG A 127 -14.71 6.52 -2.59
C ARG A 127 -15.76 7.02 -3.57
N THR A 128 -15.35 7.38 -4.78
CA THR A 128 -16.24 7.97 -5.79
C THR A 128 -16.83 6.94 -6.76
N LYS A 129 -16.36 5.69 -6.73
CA LYS A 129 -16.67 4.63 -7.71
C LYS A 129 -16.40 5.05 -9.17
N GLN A 130 -15.36 5.85 -9.41
CA GLN A 130 -15.02 6.39 -10.74
C GLN A 130 -13.74 5.77 -11.32
N PHE A 131 -13.68 4.45 -11.39
CA PHE A 131 -12.50 3.72 -11.86
C PHE A 131 -12.11 4.03 -13.31
N HIS A 132 -13.06 4.45 -14.15
CA HIS A 132 -12.80 4.89 -15.52
C HIS A 132 -11.84 6.10 -15.61
N VAL A 133 -11.73 6.90 -14.53
CA VAL A 133 -10.74 7.98 -14.45
C VAL A 133 -9.32 7.42 -14.45
N CYS A 134 -9.10 6.27 -13.81
CA CYS A 134 -7.80 5.59 -13.79
C CYS A 134 -7.37 5.17 -15.21
N ASP A 135 -8.30 4.71 -16.05
CA ASP A 135 -7.98 4.38 -17.45
C ASP A 135 -7.52 5.64 -18.22
N ARG A 136 -8.23 6.77 -18.04
CA ARG A 136 -7.85 8.06 -18.64
C ARG A 136 -6.49 8.57 -18.15
N LEU A 137 -6.17 8.28 -16.90
CA LEU A 137 -4.94 8.69 -16.25
C LEU A 137 -3.73 7.87 -16.73
N TYR A 138 -3.79 6.54 -16.55
CA TYR A 138 -2.62 5.69 -16.68
C TYR A 138 -2.38 5.20 -18.11
N GLU A 139 -3.42 4.87 -18.89
CA GLU A 139 -3.21 4.26 -20.20
C GLU A 139 -2.47 5.16 -21.20
N PRO A 140 -2.74 6.48 -21.30
CA PRO A 140 -1.99 7.34 -22.19
C PRO A 140 -0.50 7.43 -21.81
N VAL A 141 -0.19 7.48 -20.52
CA VAL A 141 1.19 7.55 -20.00
C VAL A 141 1.91 6.24 -20.31
N ILE A 142 1.30 5.10 -19.98
CA ILE A 142 1.84 3.76 -20.24
C ILE A 142 2.16 3.59 -21.73
N ARG A 143 1.20 3.91 -22.62
CA ARG A 143 1.42 3.85 -24.08
C ARG A 143 2.53 4.78 -24.57
N HIS A 144 2.74 5.92 -23.91
CA HIS A 144 3.84 6.82 -24.23
C HIS A 144 5.18 6.20 -23.81
N VAL A 145 5.27 5.73 -22.57
CA VAL A 145 6.47 5.11 -22.00
C VAL A 145 6.88 3.84 -22.75
N GLU A 146 5.93 3.00 -23.13
CA GLU A 146 6.17 1.81 -23.96
C GLU A 146 6.84 2.17 -25.30
N LYS A 147 6.48 3.32 -25.89
CA LYS A 147 7.09 3.79 -27.15
C LYS A 147 8.49 4.37 -26.94
N THR A 148 8.75 5.00 -25.79
CA THR A 148 10.05 5.60 -25.49
C THR A 148 11.03 4.61 -24.88
N GLY A 149 10.56 3.45 -24.39
CA GLY A 149 11.40 2.38 -23.84
C GLY A 149 11.90 2.65 -22.41
N ASP A 150 11.24 3.52 -21.65
CA ASP A 150 11.59 3.77 -20.23
C ASP A 150 10.92 2.73 -19.32
N TYR A 151 11.46 1.52 -19.33
CA TYR A 151 10.88 0.37 -18.63
C TYR A 151 10.87 0.51 -17.10
N GLY A 152 11.74 1.36 -16.54
CA GLY A 152 11.75 1.65 -15.10
C GLY A 152 10.47 2.39 -14.68
N ILE A 153 10.12 3.47 -15.38
CA ILE A 153 8.85 4.18 -15.12
C ILE A 153 7.66 3.29 -15.49
N LEU A 154 7.75 2.50 -16.57
CA LEU A 154 6.68 1.59 -16.98
C LEU A 154 6.29 0.62 -15.86
N CYS A 155 7.30 0.05 -15.19
CA CYS A 155 7.13 -0.86 -14.07
C CYS A 155 6.25 -0.24 -12.97
N ILE A 156 6.59 0.99 -12.54
CA ILE A 156 5.86 1.72 -11.49
C ILE A 156 4.43 2.02 -11.95
N LEU A 157 4.25 2.58 -13.15
CA LEU A 157 2.94 2.97 -13.66
C LEU A 157 1.99 1.78 -13.77
N GLN A 158 2.48 0.63 -14.24
CA GLN A 158 1.69 -0.60 -14.33
C GLN A 158 1.28 -1.10 -12.94
N PHE A 159 2.18 -1.05 -11.94
CA PHE A 159 1.86 -1.39 -10.56
C PHE A 159 0.77 -0.48 -9.96
N LEU A 160 0.94 0.84 -10.06
CA LEU A 160 -0.02 1.82 -9.52
C LEU A 160 -1.38 1.73 -10.21
N TYR A 161 -1.37 1.50 -11.53
CA TYR A 161 -2.60 1.31 -12.27
C TYR A 161 -3.33 0.03 -11.87
N GLY A 162 -2.60 -1.09 -11.73
CA GLY A 162 -3.16 -2.34 -11.20
C GLY A 162 -3.75 -2.13 -9.80
N ASN A 163 -3.03 -1.45 -8.90
CA ASN A 163 -3.53 -1.12 -7.57
C ASN A 163 -4.80 -0.29 -7.63
N SER A 164 -4.89 0.67 -8.55
CA SER A 164 -6.07 1.51 -8.75
C SER A 164 -7.30 0.70 -9.17
N LEU A 165 -7.13 -0.37 -9.93
CA LEU A 165 -8.20 -1.20 -10.48
C LEU A 165 -8.55 -2.45 -9.64
N ARG A 166 -7.74 -2.80 -8.63
CA ARG A 166 -7.86 -4.09 -7.89
C ARG A 166 -9.22 -4.37 -7.24
N HIS A 167 -10.07 -3.36 -7.08
CA HIS A 167 -11.40 -3.48 -6.49
C HIS A 167 -12.51 -3.75 -7.53
N GLU A 168 -12.22 -3.60 -8.82
CA GLU A 168 -13.18 -3.84 -9.90
C GLU A 168 -13.16 -5.31 -10.32
N HIS A 169 -14.15 -6.09 -9.89
CA HIS A 169 -14.20 -7.53 -10.13
C HIS A 169 -14.14 -7.91 -11.62
N ASN A 170 -14.82 -7.13 -12.47
CA ASN A 170 -14.80 -7.28 -13.94
C ASN A 170 -13.44 -6.95 -14.57
N LEU A 171 -12.55 -6.24 -13.86
CA LEU A 171 -11.22 -5.87 -14.33
C LEU A 171 -10.10 -6.71 -13.67
N ARG A 172 -10.44 -7.79 -12.96
CA ARG A 172 -9.46 -8.62 -12.24
C ARG A 172 -8.34 -9.15 -13.15
N GLU A 173 -8.67 -9.71 -14.31
CA GLU A 173 -7.66 -10.23 -15.24
C GLU A 173 -6.84 -9.11 -15.90
N LYS A 174 -7.41 -7.93 -16.14
CA LYS A 174 -6.66 -6.74 -16.58
C LYS A 174 -5.64 -6.35 -15.51
N THR A 175 -6.07 -6.33 -14.25
CA THR A 175 -5.24 -5.98 -13.09
C THR A 175 -4.07 -6.95 -12.91
N ILE A 176 -4.33 -8.27 -12.98
CA ILE A 176 -3.28 -9.29 -12.89
C ILE A 176 -2.24 -9.10 -14.01
N LYS A 177 -2.67 -8.87 -15.25
CA LYS A 177 -1.76 -8.63 -16.37
C LYS A 177 -0.90 -7.39 -16.19
N LEU A 178 -1.45 -6.32 -15.59
CA LEU A 178 -0.69 -5.11 -15.27
C LEU A 178 0.41 -5.42 -14.25
N TRP A 179 0.11 -6.15 -13.17
CA TRP A 179 1.10 -6.56 -12.18
C TRP A 179 2.13 -7.55 -12.74
N GLU A 180 1.72 -8.54 -13.55
CA GLU A 180 2.64 -9.46 -14.23
C GLU A 180 3.58 -8.70 -15.19
N SER A 181 3.07 -7.70 -15.91
CA SER A 181 3.87 -6.84 -16.80
C SER A 181 4.83 -5.96 -16.00
N SER A 182 4.37 -5.41 -14.87
CA SER A 182 5.20 -4.62 -13.96
C SER A 182 6.37 -5.46 -13.45
N LEU A 183 6.08 -6.66 -12.95
CA LEU A 183 7.10 -7.59 -12.48
C LEU A 183 8.11 -7.98 -13.57
N SER A 184 7.65 -8.18 -14.80
CA SER A 184 8.52 -8.49 -15.94
C SER A 184 9.50 -7.35 -16.26
N ASN A 185 9.14 -6.10 -15.93
CA ASN A 185 9.97 -4.91 -16.11
C ASN A 185 10.78 -4.52 -14.86
N TYR A 186 10.66 -5.27 -13.76
CA TYR A 186 11.25 -4.93 -12.46
C TYR A 186 12.76 -4.70 -12.50
N LEU A 187 13.51 -5.50 -13.28
CA LEU A 187 14.96 -5.37 -13.34
C LEU A 187 15.40 -4.03 -13.98
N ALA A 188 14.57 -3.43 -14.82
CA ALA A 188 14.81 -2.12 -15.42
C ALA A 188 14.52 -0.95 -14.47
N PHE A 189 13.95 -1.21 -13.29
CA PHE A 189 13.77 -0.21 -12.25
C PHE A 189 15.08 -0.01 -11.47
N HIS A 190 15.55 1.24 -11.40
CA HIS A 190 16.90 1.59 -10.95
C HIS A 190 16.99 2.28 -9.58
N ASP A 191 15.86 2.71 -9.01
CA ASP A 191 15.84 3.29 -7.66
C ASP A 191 15.96 2.14 -6.65
N SER A 192 17.16 1.99 -6.07
CA SER A 192 17.52 0.90 -5.16
C SER A 192 16.68 0.88 -3.90
N ASP A 193 16.35 2.05 -3.37
CA ASP A 193 15.77 2.19 -2.04
C ASP A 193 14.30 1.76 -2.06
N SER A 194 13.61 2.12 -3.15
CA SER A 194 12.20 1.78 -3.36
C SER A 194 11.96 0.43 -4.06
N LYS A 195 13.04 -0.24 -4.50
CA LYS A 195 12.96 -1.44 -5.33
C LYS A 195 12.31 -2.60 -4.58
N LEU A 196 12.71 -2.80 -3.34
CA LEU A 196 12.15 -3.86 -2.49
C LEU A 196 10.68 -3.59 -2.17
N ASP A 197 10.30 -2.35 -1.84
CA ASP A 197 8.90 -1.98 -1.57
C ASP A 197 7.96 -2.26 -2.75
N LEU A 198 8.40 -1.94 -3.97
CA LEU A 198 7.65 -2.25 -5.18
C LEU A 198 7.49 -3.77 -5.38
N LEU A 199 8.57 -4.53 -5.16
CA LEU A 199 8.54 -5.99 -5.29
C LEU A 199 7.63 -6.62 -4.24
N ASP A 200 7.75 -6.21 -2.98
CA ASP A 200 6.88 -6.66 -1.89
C ASP A 200 5.41 -6.37 -2.19
N GLY A 201 5.12 -5.17 -2.71
CA GLY A 201 3.78 -4.83 -3.18
C GLY A 201 3.29 -5.72 -4.33
N LEU A 202 4.14 -6.07 -5.29
CA LEU A 202 3.79 -6.98 -6.39
C LEU A 202 3.53 -8.40 -5.88
N ILE A 203 4.37 -8.90 -4.96
CA ILE A 203 4.22 -10.24 -4.39
C ILE A 203 2.97 -10.32 -3.54
N ASP A 204 2.71 -9.37 -2.64
CA ASP A 204 1.50 -9.33 -1.80
C ASP A 204 0.21 -9.32 -2.63
N ASN A 205 0.23 -8.74 -3.84
CA ASN A 205 -0.93 -8.76 -4.73
C ASN A 205 -1.05 -10.05 -5.56
N LEU A 206 0.05 -10.58 -6.10
CA LEU A 206 0.03 -11.71 -7.05
C LEU A 206 0.07 -13.08 -6.36
N ALA A 207 0.86 -13.24 -5.29
CA ALA A 207 1.07 -14.53 -4.65
C ALA A 207 -0.22 -15.14 -4.06
N PRO A 208 -1.12 -14.39 -3.40
CA PRO A 208 -2.42 -14.94 -2.97
C PRO A 208 -3.30 -15.39 -4.15
N ILE A 209 -3.19 -14.72 -5.31
CA ILE A 209 -3.94 -15.08 -6.51
C ILE A 209 -3.43 -16.41 -7.08
N TYR A 210 -2.11 -16.58 -7.17
CA TYR A 210 -1.53 -17.84 -7.61
C TYR A 210 -1.81 -18.97 -6.63
N LEU A 211 -1.68 -18.74 -5.33
CA LEU A 211 -2.08 -19.71 -4.30
C LEU A 211 -3.54 -20.16 -4.51
N GLN A 212 -4.46 -19.22 -4.67
CA GLN A 212 -5.88 -19.54 -4.92
C GLN A 212 -6.04 -20.39 -6.19
N ARG A 213 -5.37 -20.03 -7.28
CA ARG A 213 -5.44 -20.77 -8.55
C ARG A 213 -4.85 -22.18 -8.43
N ILE A 214 -3.78 -22.36 -7.65
CA ILE A 214 -3.20 -23.66 -7.35
C ILE A 214 -4.23 -24.52 -6.61
N LEU A 215 -4.82 -24.01 -5.52
CA LEU A 215 -5.79 -24.76 -4.71
C LEU A 215 -7.03 -25.19 -5.51
N VAL A 216 -7.55 -24.31 -6.38
CA VAL A 216 -8.66 -24.64 -7.28
C VAL A 216 -8.24 -25.74 -8.26
N ALA A 217 -7.07 -25.59 -8.90
CA ALA A 217 -6.56 -26.61 -9.82
C ALA A 217 -6.30 -27.97 -9.13
N THR A 218 -5.83 -27.97 -7.87
CA THR A 218 -5.69 -29.18 -7.07
C THR A 218 -7.04 -29.84 -6.81
N ALA A 219 -8.07 -29.08 -6.44
CA ALA A 219 -9.42 -29.61 -6.23
C ALA A 219 -10.03 -30.17 -7.52
N ASP A 220 -9.77 -29.52 -8.66
CA ASP A 220 -10.26 -29.92 -9.97
C ASP A 220 -9.41 -31.03 -10.63
N SER A 221 -8.31 -31.45 -9.98
CA SER A 221 -7.33 -32.38 -10.54
C SER A 221 -6.71 -31.92 -11.87
N ASP A 222 -6.61 -30.61 -12.11
CA ASP A 222 -5.93 -30.02 -13.26
C ASP A 222 -4.43 -29.86 -12.97
N SER A 223 -3.66 -30.92 -13.23
CA SER A 223 -2.22 -30.95 -13.00
C SER A 223 -1.45 -29.88 -13.79
N LYS A 224 -1.96 -29.46 -14.96
CA LYS A 224 -1.29 -28.46 -15.79
C LYS A 224 -1.47 -27.08 -15.19
N ALA A 225 -2.71 -26.67 -14.89
CA ALA A 225 -2.97 -25.39 -14.26
C ALA A 225 -2.29 -25.28 -12.88
N MET A 226 -2.26 -26.38 -12.12
CA MET A 226 -1.52 -26.45 -10.85
C MET A 226 -0.02 -26.19 -11.07
N ALA A 227 0.62 -26.90 -11.99
CA ALA A 227 2.05 -26.74 -12.28
C ALA A 227 2.39 -25.33 -12.79
N ASP A 228 1.57 -24.78 -13.69
CA ASP A 228 1.76 -23.44 -14.24
C ASP A 228 1.69 -22.36 -13.15
N ASN A 229 0.69 -22.43 -12.24
CA ASN A 229 0.57 -21.45 -11.16
C ASN A 229 1.60 -21.66 -10.04
N LEU A 230 2.01 -22.90 -9.77
CA LEU A 230 3.09 -23.17 -8.82
C LEU A 230 4.41 -22.59 -9.32
N SER A 231 4.71 -22.75 -10.61
CA SER A 231 5.87 -22.15 -11.27
C SER A 231 5.84 -20.62 -11.17
N LYS A 232 4.68 -20.00 -11.45
CA LYS A 232 4.50 -18.54 -11.28
C LYS A 232 4.71 -18.09 -9.84
N LEU A 233 4.21 -18.84 -8.86
CA LEU A 233 4.38 -18.50 -7.45
C LEU A 233 5.83 -18.63 -6.98
N SER A 234 6.52 -19.72 -7.34
CA SER A 234 7.92 -19.92 -6.98
C SER A 234 8.87 -18.97 -7.71
N GLY A 235 8.54 -18.61 -8.95
CA GLY A 235 9.35 -17.74 -9.80
C GLY A 235 8.97 -16.26 -9.74
N ILE A 236 8.14 -15.85 -8.78
CA ILE A 236 7.70 -14.45 -8.69
C ILE A 236 8.84 -13.51 -8.27
N SER A 237 9.80 -13.98 -7.47
CA SER A 237 10.98 -13.19 -7.12
C SER A 237 11.98 -13.21 -8.27
N PRO A 238 12.38 -12.04 -8.81
CA PRO A 238 13.37 -11.96 -9.87
C PRO A 238 14.74 -12.50 -9.43
N GLU A 239 15.51 -13.01 -10.39
CA GLU A 239 16.85 -13.52 -10.13
C GLU A 239 17.76 -12.43 -9.53
N GLY A 240 18.56 -12.81 -8.53
CA GLY A 240 19.46 -11.90 -7.82
C GLY A 240 18.82 -11.15 -6.64
N VAL A 241 17.51 -11.26 -6.41
CA VAL A 241 16.87 -10.72 -5.21
C VAL A 241 17.09 -11.66 -4.02
N VAL A 242 17.60 -11.10 -2.91
CA VAL A 242 17.79 -11.82 -1.66
C VAL A 242 16.44 -11.91 -0.93
N THR A 243 15.77 -13.06 -1.02
CA THR A 243 14.40 -13.20 -0.48
C THR A 243 14.27 -12.99 1.03
N SER A 244 15.35 -13.10 1.81
CA SER A 244 15.33 -12.81 3.25
C SER A 244 15.16 -11.32 3.55
N GLU A 245 15.51 -10.43 2.62
CA GLU A 245 15.33 -8.98 2.76
C GLU A 245 13.87 -8.55 2.50
N LEU A 246 13.09 -9.39 1.81
CA LEU A 246 11.69 -9.10 1.49
C LEU A 246 10.80 -9.18 2.74
N GLU A 247 9.83 -8.27 2.85
CA GLU A 247 8.76 -8.34 3.85
C GLU A 247 7.76 -9.46 3.48
N PHE A 248 7.54 -9.67 2.17
CA PHE A 248 6.60 -10.63 1.61
C PHE A 248 7.30 -11.64 0.67
N PRO A 249 8.23 -12.49 1.17
CA PRO A 249 8.86 -13.50 0.33
C PRO A 249 7.84 -14.54 -0.17
N PRO A 250 7.94 -15.02 -1.42
CA PRO A 250 7.01 -16.01 -1.98
C PRO A 250 6.94 -17.32 -1.20
N GLN A 251 8.01 -17.65 -0.49
CA GLN A 251 8.10 -18.80 0.40
C GLN A 251 6.97 -18.83 1.44
N LEU A 252 6.43 -17.67 1.84
CA LEU A 252 5.27 -17.62 2.74
C LEU A 252 4.04 -18.31 2.12
N TRP A 253 3.73 -18.03 0.85
CA TRP A 253 2.60 -18.64 0.16
C TRP A 253 2.86 -20.08 -0.28
N LEU A 254 4.12 -20.42 -0.57
CA LEU A 254 4.51 -21.82 -0.80
C LEU A 254 4.35 -22.65 0.48
N THR A 255 4.77 -22.12 1.63
CA THR A 255 4.57 -22.73 2.95
C THR A 255 3.09 -22.95 3.21
N ARG A 256 2.27 -21.91 2.97
CA ARG A 256 0.81 -22.01 3.11
C ARG A 256 0.19 -23.07 2.20
N TYR A 257 0.65 -23.17 0.95
CA TYR A 257 0.19 -24.20 0.03
C TYR A 257 0.48 -25.61 0.57
N TYR A 258 1.72 -25.89 0.95
CA TYR A 258 2.10 -27.22 1.45
C TYR A 258 1.37 -27.59 2.73
N HIS A 259 1.19 -26.63 3.63
CA HIS A 259 0.40 -26.83 4.84
C HIS A 259 -1.06 -27.18 4.53
N LEU A 260 -1.71 -26.44 3.61
CA LEU A 260 -3.11 -26.66 3.25
C LEU A 260 -3.37 -28.02 2.59
N ILE A 261 -2.37 -28.62 1.93
CA ILE A 261 -2.47 -29.97 1.37
C ILE A 261 -1.99 -31.07 2.33
N GLY A 262 -1.59 -30.70 3.55
CA GLY A 262 -1.12 -31.64 4.59
C GLY A 262 0.34 -32.10 4.43
N ASP A 263 1.15 -31.43 3.62
CA ASP A 263 2.59 -31.68 3.48
C ASP A 263 3.40 -30.80 4.44
N ASP A 264 3.22 -31.04 5.75
CA ASP A 264 3.85 -30.23 6.81
C ASP A 264 5.39 -30.31 6.80
N THR A 265 5.96 -31.41 6.28
CA THR A 265 7.41 -31.52 6.09
C THR A 265 7.88 -30.47 5.10
N LYS A 266 7.26 -30.42 3.92
CA LYS A 266 7.66 -29.46 2.88
C LYS A 266 7.29 -28.02 3.23
N ALA A 267 6.21 -27.83 3.99
CA ALA A 267 5.86 -26.53 4.54
C ALA A 267 7.00 -26.03 5.46
N ARG A 268 7.45 -26.84 6.42
CA ARG A 268 8.57 -26.51 7.31
C ARG A 268 9.87 -26.27 6.56
N GLU A 269 10.22 -27.14 5.60
CA GLU A 269 11.41 -26.96 4.76
C GLU A 269 11.40 -25.62 4.02
N THR A 270 10.24 -25.21 3.50
CA THR A 270 10.08 -23.97 2.74
C THR A 270 10.28 -22.72 3.61
N MET A 271 9.82 -22.74 4.87
CA MET A 271 9.93 -21.60 5.78
C MET A 271 11.21 -21.59 6.63
N ARG A 272 11.97 -22.69 6.69
CA ARG A 272 13.13 -22.85 7.59
C ARG A 272 14.14 -21.70 7.50
N SER A 273 14.51 -21.28 6.29
CA SER A 273 15.46 -20.18 6.10
C SER A 273 14.91 -18.84 6.56
N LEU A 274 13.60 -18.61 6.45
CA LEU A 274 12.96 -17.39 6.94
C LEU A 274 12.89 -17.37 8.47
N ALA A 275 12.57 -18.51 9.10
CA ALA A 275 12.58 -18.64 10.55
C ALA A 275 13.99 -18.49 11.13
N GLN A 276 15.02 -18.98 10.44
CA GLN A 276 16.42 -18.81 10.81
C GLN A 276 16.80 -17.31 10.86
N VAL A 277 16.42 -16.54 9.84
CA VAL A 277 16.66 -15.09 9.79
C VAL A 277 16.00 -14.37 10.97
N VAL A 278 14.76 -14.74 11.33
CA VAL A 278 14.08 -14.16 12.50
C VAL A 278 14.88 -14.42 13.78
N ILE A 279 15.38 -15.64 13.96
CA ILE A 279 16.16 -16.01 15.14
C ILE A 279 17.50 -15.28 15.20
N GLU A 280 18.16 -15.11 14.05
CA GLU A 280 19.42 -14.38 13.95
C GLU A 280 19.24 -12.90 14.32
N LEU A 281 18.23 -12.24 13.75
CA LEU A 281 17.90 -10.83 14.08
C LEU A 281 17.60 -10.66 15.57
N LEU A 282 16.72 -11.49 16.15
CA LEU A 282 16.39 -11.42 17.59
C LEU A 282 17.54 -11.87 18.53
N SER A 283 18.72 -12.17 17.99
CA SER A 283 19.90 -12.61 18.75
C SER A 283 21.16 -11.81 18.44
N ASP A 284 21.12 -10.77 17.59
CA ASP A 284 22.30 -10.06 17.08
C ASP A 284 22.75 -8.85 17.94
N GLU A 285 22.10 -8.65 19.09
CA GLU A 285 22.30 -7.50 20.01
C GLU A 285 21.88 -6.12 19.41
N ASP A 286 21.29 -6.08 18.21
CA ASP A 286 20.79 -4.87 17.55
C ASP A 286 19.26 -4.75 17.64
N GLU A 287 18.80 -4.18 18.76
CA GLU A 287 17.39 -3.93 19.02
C GLU A 287 16.69 -3.08 17.94
N SER A 288 17.43 -2.32 17.10
CA SER A 288 16.83 -1.46 16.08
C SER A 288 16.17 -2.26 14.93
N ASN A 289 16.48 -3.55 14.81
CA ASN A 289 15.92 -4.43 13.79
C ASN A 289 14.86 -5.42 14.33
N ASP A 290 14.62 -5.43 15.65
CA ASP A 290 13.68 -6.35 16.30
C ASP A 290 12.25 -6.21 15.75
N GLY A 291 11.77 -4.98 15.53
CA GLY A 291 10.45 -4.74 14.93
C GLY A 291 10.28 -5.37 13.54
N PHE A 292 11.34 -5.36 12.73
CA PHE A 292 11.35 -6.07 11.45
C PHE A 292 11.33 -7.59 11.63
N ALA A 293 12.09 -8.11 12.61
CA ALA A 293 12.09 -9.52 12.94
C ALA A 293 10.71 -10.01 13.40
N PHE A 294 10.03 -9.28 14.30
CA PHE A 294 8.69 -9.61 14.77
C PHE A 294 7.64 -9.52 13.65
N ASN A 295 7.69 -8.50 12.79
CA ASN A 295 6.80 -8.40 11.62
C ASN A 295 6.97 -9.62 10.70
N LYS A 296 8.22 -10.02 10.42
CA LYS A 296 8.53 -11.18 9.59
C LYS A 296 8.06 -12.48 10.25
N ALA A 297 8.32 -12.65 11.55
CA ALA A 297 7.88 -13.79 12.35
C ALA A 297 6.35 -13.96 12.28
N ARG A 298 5.59 -12.88 12.50
CA ARG A 298 4.13 -12.88 12.42
C ARG A 298 3.62 -13.45 11.09
N ARG A 299 4.23 -13.06 9.96
CA ARG A 299 3.81 -13.53 8.63
C ARG A 299 4.17 -14.99 8.39
N ILE A 300 5.35 -15.41 8.82
CA ILE A 300 5.80 -16.80 8.76
C ILE A 300 4.81 -17.69 9.52
N PHE A 301 4.52 -17.38 10.78
CA PHE A 301 3.64 -18.19 11.62
C PHE A 301 2.19 -18.19 11.13
N ALA A 302 1.70 -17.05 10.61
CA ALA A 302 0.38 -16.99 10.00
C ALA A 302 0.27 -17.91 8.76
N SER A 303 1.37 -18.07 8.00
CA SER A 303 1.39 -18.91 6.81
C SER A 303 1.29 -20.41 7.11
N ILE A 304 1.86 -20.86 8.23
CA ILE A 304 1.78 -22.26 8.71
C ILE A 304 0.58 -22.50 9.65
N GLY A 305 -0.22 -21.46 9.92
CA GLY A 305 -1.40 -21.56 10.77
C GLY A 305 -1.14 -21.62 12.27
N ASP A 306 0.06 -21.20 12.72
CA ASP A 306 0.39 -21.10 14.13
C ASP A 306 -0.08 -19.75 14.69
N ASP A 307 -1.32 -19.76 15.18
CA ASP A 307 -1.99 -18.58 15.69
C ASP A 307 -1.34 -18.05 16.96
N GLN A 308 -0.82 -18.95 17.82
CA GLN A 308 -0.16 -18.59 19.06
C GLN A 308 1.11 -17.77 18.77
N ASN A 309 2.02 -18.32 17.97
CA ASN A 309 3.26 -17.63 17.60
C ASN A 309 2.99 -16.36 16.78
N THR A 310 1.94 -16.35 15.96
CA THR A 310 1.51 -15.15 15.22
C THR A 310 1.09 -14.03 16.16
N LEU A 311 0.26 -14.33 17.17
CA LEU A 311 -0.23 -13.35 18.14
C LEU A 311 0.91 -12.85 19.05
N THR A 312 1.82 -13.73 19.46
CA THR A 312 3.03 -13.37 20.20
C THR A 312 3.86 -12.34 19.44
N ALA A 313 4.16 -12.63 18.16
CA ALA A 313 4.92 -11.73 17.30
C ALA A 313 4.20 -10.39 17.05
N LEU A 314 2.88 -10.41 16.85
CA LEU A 314 2.08 -9.19 16.65
C LEU A 314 2.10 -8.26 17.87
N ALA A 315 1.98 -8.82 19.08
CA ALA A 315 2.01 -8.02 20.31
C ALA A 315 3.36 -7.29 20.46
N TRP A 316 4.44 -7.98 20.13
CA TRP A 316 5.79 -7.42 20.21
C TRP A 316 6.10 -6.42 19.10
N GLU A 317 5.72 -6.71 17.85
CA GLU A 317 5.77 -5.76 16.74
C GLU A 317 5.07 -4.43 17.14
N THR A 318 3.89 -4.53 17.76
CA THR A 318 3.13 -3.35 18.21
C THR A 318 3.87 -2.53 19.27
N ARG A 319 4.53 -3.21 20.20
CA ARG A 319 5.25 -2.57 21.29
C ARG A 319 6.52 -1.88 20.78
N ASP A 320 7.27 -2.55 19.92
CA ASP A 320 8.55 -2.05 19.42
C ASP A 320 8.38 -0.78 18.57
N TYR A 321 7.37 -0.77 17.69
CA TYR A 321 7.01 0.43 16.91
C TYR A 321 6.66 1.65 17.77
N ARG A 322 6.28 1.46 19.03
CA ARG A 322 5.94 2.55 19.96
C ARG A 322 7.16 3.08 20.73
N SER A 323 8.25 2.32 20.82
CA SER A 323 9.47 2.76 21.51
C SER A 323 10.40 3.62 20.66
N ASP A 324 10.36 3.48 19.33
CA ASP A 324 11.45 3.96 18.46
C ASP A 324 11.27 5.40 17.91
N ASP A 325 10.06 5.98 17.90
CA ASP A 325 9.84 7.20 17.08
C ASP A 325 10.06 8.56 17.75
N GLY A 326 10.13 8.66 19.09
CA GLY A 326 10.22 9.94 19.82
C GLY A 326 9.15 10.98 19.43
N ARG A 327 8.12 10.59 18.67
CA ARG A 327 7.12 11.42 18.00
C ARG A 327 5.76 10.77 18.12
N ASP A 328 5.21 10.65 19.34
CA ASP A 328 3.77 10.45 19.63
C ASP A 328 2.97 9.70 18.53
N SER A 329 3.49 8.62 17.93
CA SER A 329 2.73 7.85 16.95
C SER A 329 1.92 6.82 17.73
N ARG A 330 0.87 7.36 18.35
CA ARG A 330 -0.21 6.58 18.99
C ARG A 330 -0.89 5.59 18.03
N PHE A 331 -0.53 5.60 16.74
CA PHE A 331 -1.11 4.77 15.70
C PHE A 331 -0.05 3.81 15.15
N MET A 332 -0.31 2.51 15.26
CA MET A 332 0.33 1.58 14.34
C MET A 332 -0.02 2.00 12.91
N ARG A 333 0.92 1.77 11.97
CA ARG A 333 0.65 1.90 10.53
C ARG A 333 -0.38 0.87 10.00
N LEU A 334 -0.91 0.01 10.86
CA LEU A 334 -1.93 -0.96 10.51
C LEU A 334 -3.30 -0.29 10.30
N LYS A 335 -3.81 -0.37 9.08
CA LYS A 335 -5.18 0.05 8.69
C LYS A 335 -6.02 -1.13 8.25
N CYS A 336 -7.34 -1.04 8.45
CA CYS A 336 -8.27 -2.06 7.97
C CYS A 336 -8.31 -2.11 6.43
N TYR A 337 -8.07 -3.29 5.87
CA TYR A 337 -8.08 -3.51 4.43
C TYR A 337 -9.48 -3.64 3.86
N GLY A 338 -10.54 -3.69 4.67
CA GLY A 338 -11.93 -3.79 4.21
C GLY A 338 -12.54 -2.49 3.67
N GLY A 339 -11.83 -1.36 3.75
CA GLY A 339 -12.27 -0.10 3.11
C GLY A 339 -12.90 0.92 4.03
N CYS A 340 -13.15 0.58 5.30
CA CYS A 340 -13.39 1.58 6.34
C CYS A 340 -12.13 2.42 6.64
N SER A 341 -10.93 1.90 6.29
CA SER A 341 -9.63 2.52 6.54
C SER A 341 -9.39 2.89 8.00
N ARG A 342 -10.14 2.26 8.93
CA ARG A 342 -10.00 2.44 10.37
C ARG A 342 -8.54 2.15 10.76
N PRO A 343 -7.83 3.12 11.36
CA PRO A 343 -6.53 2.86 11.95
C PRO A 343 -6.71 2.11 13.27
N TRP A 344 -5.73 1.29 13.63
CA TRP A 344 -5.64 0.70 14.96
C TRP A 344 -4.54 1.39 15.78
N GLU A 345 -4.88 1.83 16.98
CA GLU A 345 -3.89 2.28 17.96
C GLU A 345 -3.17 1.07 18.56
N VAL A 346 -3.94 0.02 18.88
CA VAL A 346 -3.52 -1.30 19.35
C VAL A 346 -4.20 -2.34 18.45
N PRO A 347 -3.56 -3.46 18.05
CA PRO A 347 -4.21 -4.48 17.24
C PRO A 347 -5.18 -5.27 18.10
N SER A 348 -6.33 -4.65 18.36
CA SER A 348 -7.41 -5.20 19.17
C SER A 348 -8.59 -5.48 18.26
N GLU A 349 -9.27 -6.60 18.49
CA GLU A 349 -10.50 -6.97 17.77
C GLU A 349 -10.29 -6.93 16.24
N MET A 350 -9.17 -7.54 15.83
CA MET A 350 -8.71 -7.60 14.44
C MET A 350 -8.75 -9.05 13.94
N LEU A 351 -9.01 -9.21 12.66
CA LEU A 351 -8.95 -10.49 11.96
C LEU A 351 -7.84 -10.45 10.92
N ILE A 352 -6.84 -11.33 11.04
CA ILE A 352 -5.70 -11.43 10.10
C ILE A 352 -5.91 -12.64 9.20
N CYS A 353 -5.87 -12.44 7.87
CA CYS A 353 -6.07 -13.54 6.92
C CYS A 353 -4.83 -14.42 6.80
N LYS A 354 -5.00 -15.75 6.89
CA LYS A 354 -3.90 -16.72 6.72
C LYS A 354 -3.49 -16.95 5.25
N HIS A 355 -4.31 -16.50 4.29
CA HIS A 355 -4.10 -16.72 2.85
C HIS A 355 -3.60 -15.47 2.13
N CYS A 356 -4.08 -14.30 2.58
CA CYS A 356 -3.69 -13.00 2.10
C CYS A 356 -2.96 -12.30 3.26
N LEU A 357 -1.68 -12.61 3.45
CA LEU A 357 -0.95 -12.30 4.70
C LEU A 357 -0.83 -10.80 5.00
N GLY A 358 -1.01 -9.92 4.01
CA GLY A 358 -1.14 -8.48 4.21
C GLY A 358 -2.54 -8.02 4.67
N VAL A 359 -3.58 -8.86 4.53
CA VAL A 359 -4.98 -8.48 4.77
C VAL A 359 -5.36 -8.65 6.24
N ARG A 360 -5.89 -7.57 6.80
CA ARG A 360 -6.49 -7.48 8.13
C ARG A 360 -7.81 -6.73 8.08
N LEU A 361 -8.80 -7.21 8.83
CA LEU A 361 -10.17 -6.70 8.84
C LEU A 361 -10.63 -6.43 10.28
N ASP A 362 -11.49 -5.44 10.46
CA ASP A 362 -12.33 -5.36 11.66
C ASP A 362 -13.58 -6.24 11.49
N ASP A 363 -14.34 -6.42 12.57
CA ASP A 363 -15.56 -7.24 12.56
C ASP A 363 -16.60 -6.76 11.54
N GLY A 364 -16.75 -5.44 11.36
CA GLY A 364 -17.70 -4.86 10.42
C GLY A 364 -17.34 -5.17 8.96
N CYS A 365 -16.06 -5.01 8.60
CA CYS A 365 -15.56 -5.38 7.29
C CYS A 365 -15.56 -6.89 7.08
N MET A 366 -15.31 -7.71 8.11
CA MET A 366 -15.44 -9.16 7.97
C MET A 366 -16.90 -9.58 7.72
N ALA A 367 -17.87 -8.97 8.41
CA ALA A 367 -19.29 -9.21 8.14
C ALA A 367 -19.63 -8.86 6.68
N ALA A 368 -19.21 -7.68 6.21
CA ALA A 368 -19.37 -7.30 4.80
C ALA A 368 -18.66 -8.26 3.83
N LEU A 369 -17.51 -8.86 4.21
CA LEU A 369 -16.82 -9.85 3.38
C LEU A 369 -17.69 -11.08 3.17
N LYS A 370 -18.30 -11.57 4.27
CA LYS A 370 -19.14 -12.78 4.29
C LYS A 370 -20.42 -12.60 3.48
N GLU A 371 -21.03 -11.42 3.55
CA GLU A 371 -22.23 -11.10 2.75
C GLU A 371 -21.90 -10.78 1.28
N ILE A 372 -20.62 -10.84 0.87
CA ILE A 372 -20.17 -10.46 -0.48
C ILE A 372 -20.50 -8.98 -0.79
N GLU A 373 -20.64 -8.18 0.26
CA GLU A 373 -20.91 -6.75 0.18
C GLU A 373 -19.64 -5.90 0.27
N LEU A 374 -18.51 -6.51 0.64
CA LEU A 374 -17.23 -5.81 0.64
C LEU A 374 -16.88 -5.35 -0.78
N PRO A 375 -16.66 -4.04 -0.99
CA PRO A 375 -16.21 -3.53 -2.28
C PRO A 375 -14.82 -4.04 -2.68
N LYS A 376 -14.08 -4.66 -1.76
CA LYS A 376 -12.67 -4.98 -1.91
C LYS A 376 -12.41 -6.46 -2.13
N ASN A 377 -11.89 -6.80 -3.31
CA ASN A 377 -11.58 -8.17 -3.73
C ASN A 377 -10.21 -8.69 -3.26
N GLN A 378 -9.69 -8.19 -2.14
CA GLN A 378 -8.36 -8.56 -1.66
C GLN A 378 -8.34 -9.87 -0.88
N CYS A 379 -9.50 -10.32 -0.41
CA CYS A 379 -9.66 -11.55 0.37
C CYS A 379 -10.97 -12.24 0.00
N LYS A 380 -11.18 -13.46 0.50
CA LYS A 380 -12.38 -14.27 0.22
C LYS A 380 -13.08 -14.66 1.52
N PRO A 381 -14.43 -14.77 1.51
CA PRO A 381 -15.21 -15.05 2.71
C PRO A 381 -14.93 -16.41 3.34
N TYR A 382 -14.40 -17.36 2.56
CA TYR A 382 -14.06 -18.71 3.00
C TYR A 382 -12.57 -18.87 3.42
N HIS A 383 -11.78 -17.79 3.43
CA HIS A 383 -10.42 -17.86 3.95
C HIS A 383 -10.42 -18.05 5.46
N GLU A 384 -9.34 -18.64 5.98
CA GLU A 384 -9.12 -18.74 7.42
C GLU A 384 -8.54 -17.45 7.98
N PHE A 385 -8.93 -17.11 9.21
CA PHE A 385 -8.52 -15.89 9.89
C PHE A 385 -8.07 -16.17 11.32
N ILE A 386 -7.05 -15.45 11.75
CA ILE A 386 -6.57 -15.38 13.12
C ILE A 386 -7.36 -14.26 13.80
N LYS A 387 -8.02 -14.58 14.91
CA LYS A 387 -8.74 -13.58 15.70
C LYS A 387 -7.81 -13.01 16.77
N VAL A 388 -7.55 -11.72 16.67
CA VAL A 388 -6.89 -10.97 17.73
C VAL A 388 -7.93 -10.55 18.75
N SER A 389 -7.73 -10.98 20.00
CA SER A 389 -8.60 -10.63 21.12
C SER A 389 -8.54 -9.13 21.41
N LYS A 390 -9.37 -8.70 22.37
CA LYS A 390 -9.28 -7.33 22.84
C LYS A 390 -7.97 -7.12 23.60
N TRP A 391 -7.15 -6.20 23.11
CA TRP A 391 -5.92 -5.76 23.75
C TRP A 391 -6.06 -4.29 24.10
N ASP A 392 -5.58 -3.91 25.28
CA ASP A 392 -5.44 -2.51 25.64
C ASP A 392 -3.96 -2.15 25.82
N GLU A 393 -3.71 -0.84 25.84
CA GLU A 393 -2.36 -0.29 25.95
C GLU A 393 -1.70 -0.63 27.29
N GLU A 394 -2.47 -0.64 28.37
CA GLU A 394 -1.98 -0.95 29.71
C GLU A 394 -1.46 -2.39 29.77
N TRP A 395 -2.20 -3.35 29.19
CA TRP A 395 -1.77 -4.73 29.09
C TRP A 395 -0.48 -4.87 28.28
N LEU A 396 -0.39 -4.27 27.09
CA LEU A 396 0.83 -4.34 26.27
C LEU A 396 2.05 -3.75 26.98
N GLN A 397 1.88 -2.62 27.68
CA GLN A 397 2.94 -1.96 28.43
C GLN A 397 3.34 -2.72 29.70
N SER A 398 2.45 -3.57 30.24
CA SER A 398 2.74 -4.38 31.42
C SER A 398 3.74 -5.52 31.17
N ILE A 399 3.96 -5.89 29.90
CA ILE A 399 4.86 -6.99 29.54
C ILE A 399 6.32 -6.50 29.64
N PRO A 400 7.20 -7.15 30.43
CA PRO A 400 8.61 -6.77 30.54
C PRO A 400 9.36 -6.87 29.19
N LYS A 401 10.45 -6.11 29.01
CA LYS A 401 11.21 -6.10 27.74
C LYS A 401 11.82 -7.45 27.38
N GLU A 402 12.22 -8.23 28.37
CA GLU A 402 12.82 -9.55 28.13
C GLU A 402 11.77 -10.68 28.02
N MET A 403 10.49 -10.35 27.85
CA MET A 403 9.38 -11.32 27.91
C MET A 403 8.36 -11.13 26.80
N VAL A 404 7.80 -12.24 26.32
CA VAL A 404 6.75 -12.24 25.29
C VAL A 404 5.43 -12.76 25.86
N PRO A 405 4.27 -12.24 25.40
CA PRO A 405 3.00 -12.85 25.74
C PRO A 405 2.91 -14.24 25.11
N TRP A 406 2.36 -15.20 25.84
CA TRP A 406 2.22 -16.58 25.41
C TRP A 406 0.90 -17.14 25.93
N GLY A 407 -0.18 -16.84 25.20
CA GLY A 407 -1.54 -17.20 25.61
C GLY A 407 -1.91 -16.42 26.86
N ASP A 408 -2.22 -17.13 27.96
CA ASP A 408 -2.59 -16.51 29.24
C ASP A 408 -1.39 -16.19 30.15
N GLN A 409 -0.16 -16.46 29.71
CA GLN A 409 1.07 -16.23 30.48
C GLN A 409 2.08 -15.37 29.71
N THR A 410 3.19 -15.05 30.37
CA THR A 410 4.37 -14.43 29.73
C THR A 410 5.57 -15.35 29.91
N ILE A 411 6.32 -15.58 28.83
CA ILE A 411 7.57 -16.35 28.85
C ILE A 411 8.74 -15.43 28.48
N THR A 412 9.99 -15.83 28.73
CA THR A 412 11.13 -15.01 28.32
C THR A 412 11.30 -15.02 26.80
N LEU A 413 11.92 -13.96 26.24
CA LEU A 413 12.25 -13.91 24.81
C LEU A 413 13.13 -15.10 24.40
N ASP A 414 14.08 -15.51 25.25
CA ASP A 414 14.91 -16.68 25.00
C ASP A 414 14.12 -17.99 25.00
N GLN A 415 13.14 -18.15 25.90
CA GLN A 415 12.24 -19.32 25.89
C GLN A 415 11.45 -19.38 24.59
N TRP A 416 10.95 -18.24 24.11
CA TRP A 416 10.23 -18.17 22.85
C TRP A 416 11.13 -18.45 21.64
N LYS A 417 12.34 -17.90 21.61
CA LYS A 417 13.33 -18.23 20.57
C LYS A 417 13.67 -19.72 20.54
N GLN A 418 13.75 -20.36 21.71
CA GLN A 418 13.99 -21.80 21.81
C GLN A 418 12.82 -22.62 21.27
N GLU A 419 11.58 -22.25 21.60
CA GLU A 419 10.38 -22.88 21.03
C GLU A 419 10.39 -22.83 19.50
N ILE A 420 10.70 -21.66 18.92
CA ILE A 420 10.79 -21.50 17.47
C ILE A 420 11.86 -22.42 16.88
N ARG A 421 13.03 -22.54 17.53
CA ARG A 421 14.10 -23.43 17.06
C ARG A 421 13.64 -24.89 17.06
N GLU A 422 13.07 -25.35 18.17
CA GLU A 422 12.65 -26.75 18.33
C GLU A 422 11.53 -27.15 17.36
N VAL A 423 10.60 -26.25 17.06
CA VAL A 423 9.45 -26.56 16.19
C VAL A 423 9.80 -26.42 14.70
N TYR A 424 10.62 -25.43 14.34
CA TYR A 424 10.79 -25.01 12.94
C TYR A 424 12.19 -25.18 12.38
N LEU A 425 13.22 -25.29 13.22
CA LEU A 425 14.61 -25.29 12.78
C LEU A 425 15.35 -26.59 13.09
N ASP A 426 14.95 -27.35 14.11
CA ASP A 426 15.49 -28.67 14.45
C ASP A 426 14.64 -29.80 13.84
#